data_AF-A0A6C1DZ33-F1
#
_entry.id   AF-A0A6C1DZ33-F1
#
_cell.length_a   1.000
_cell.length_b   1.000
_cell.length_c   1.000
_cell.angle_alpha   90.00
_cell.angle_beta   90.00
_cell.angle_gamma   90.00
#
_symmetry.space_group_name_H-M   'P 1'
#
loop_
_entity.id
_entity.type
_entity.pdbx_description
1 polymer ?
#
loop_
_entity_poly.entity_id
_entity_poly.type
_entity_poly.pdbx_seq_one_letter_code
_entity_poly.pdbx_strand_id
1 'polypeptide(L)'
;MSLHISKLIEQYRSTKDNDLKYMLLRQNFKINDIEDELAPLVNELLLPVLVEEQDMEILNLVSFQVLPDLVLSMISDPAAAQLGWVISLICDPLLNQSMIHANRSFVLIETLRNVLQKIENSPHLDYHQPVNSSLEFISKFIVEMKRHMCDVDAAQLSHSLSESNMLIYIESLNLLLKFSFFSDAASPSVMVTLPFDILNDVFTIVQDYSATNTNESIDRITEKLLLTSTQLTHPVDLENLCPKMKYNTLAAVSRIWYKFGPIVDKLFTNRLLPVLFPPQMGEERNVEDVLEIVHNFHPYFSIRRLKDNRPLLSDSTISQLREGLFGMLSILNDSLTRTQNENDHGSDNLIDSDDGFGSDNDPEQQAYLDELVSEGYDENMYDGDTDDEDADDINEERFSELLVELQTKIAINTSLIDKTLSKETTELPTHNGEIADLNEILNEVKGNKPIRKNVIFCTLAHTLSLQSGSELSVLQLSIEVIDHLLVKNHSNNITRGEQFQLIKLILPHLKTNKSFIDTLKAGNFTQKIDEGVTLRTMILSLLLQLFPLDYSMLGEILPTIARYSVRDKDLGVRDLSFQLLDQILRTYYNYLIGIDWEWYKDDFYQVLQETCIKKDINTNLLLQFPPYLPHD
;
A
#
# COMPACT_ATOMS: atom_id res chain seq x y z
N MET A 1 16.69 -6.71 43.44
CA MET A 1 17.49 -7.96 43.47
C MET A 1 16.87 -8.87 42.44
N SER A 2 17.59 -9.33 41.40
CA SER A 2 17.04 -10.35 40.50
C SER A 2 17.02 -11.69 41.24
N LEU A 3 15.86 -12.32 41.31
CA LEU A 3 15.75 -13.69 41.77
C LEU A 3 16.27 -14.60 40.65
N HIS A 4 17.04 -15.64 40.99
CA HIS A 4 17.37 -16.70 40.01
C HIS A 4 16.08 -17.36 39.55
N ILE A 5 15.90 -17.59 38.25
CA ILE A 5 14.66 -18.12 37.66
C ILE A 5 14.23 -19.44 38.31
N SER A 6 15.18 -20.33 38.62
CA SER A 6 14.92 -21.58 39.35
C SER A 6 14.28 -21.36 40.72
N LYS A 7 14.72 -20.34 41.48
CA LYS A 7 14.12 -19.98 42.77
C LYS A 7 12.73 -19.37 42.62
N LEU A 8 12.48 -18.65 41.53
CA LEU A 8 11.17 -18.06 41.26
C LEU A 8 10.15 -19.18 40.97
N ILE A 9 10.52 -20.13 40.10
CA ILE A 9 9.69 -21.29 39.78
C ILE A 9 9.37 -22.08 41.06
N GLU A 10 10.38 -22.33 41.89
CA GLU A 10 10.20 -23.02 43.18
C GLU A 10 9.27 -22.25 44.12
N GLN A 11 9.46 -20.93 44.26
CA GLN A 11 8.62 -20.09 45.11
C GLN A 11 7.16 -20.07 44.62
N TYR A 12 6.93 -19.91 43.32
CA TYR A 12 5.60 -19.91 42.73
C TYR A 12 4.88 -21.24 42.97
N ARG A 13 5.54 -22.37 42.71
CA ARG A 13 4.97 -23.71 42.92
C ARG A 13 4.72 -24.04 44.39
N SER A 14 5.52 -23.47 45.29
CA SER A 14 5.40 -23.72 46.74
C SER A 14 4.25 -22.98 47.41
N THR A 15 3.75 -21.90 46.81
CA THR A 15 2.68 -21.07 47.38
C THR A 15 1.31 -21.38 46.79
N LYS A 16 0.28 -21.32 47.63
CA LYS A 16 -1.14 -21.36 47.23
C LYS A 16 -1.82 -20.00 47.31
N ASP A 17 -1.10 -18.98 47.78
CA ASP A 17 -1.60 -17.62 47.92
C ASP A 17 -1.54 -16.91 46.56
N ASN A 18 -2.71 -16.52 46.04
CA ASN A 18 -2.85 -15.88 44.73
C ASN A 18 -2.24 -14.48 44.71
N ASP A 19 -2.28 -13.73 45.82
CA ASP A 19 -1.65 -12.41 45.91
C ASP A 19 -0.12 -12.55 45.82
N LEU A 20 0.44 -13.57 46.49
CA LEU A 20 1.87 -13.84 46.41
C LEU A 20 2.29 -14.30 45.01
N LYS A 21 1.49 -15.16 44.37
CA LYS A 21 1.70 -15.57 42.96
C LYS A 21 1.70 -14.37 42.02
N TYR A 22 0.69 -13.50 42.15
CA TYR A 22 0.56 -12.28 41.37
C TYR A 22 1.77 -11.34 41.58
N MET A 23 2.20 -11.15 42.82
CA MET A 23 3.38 -10.35 43.16
C MET A 23 4.68 -10.93 42.60
N LEU A 24 4.84 -12.25 42.57
CA LEU A 24 6.01 -12.91 42.01
C LEU A 24 6.10 -12.72 40.49
N LEU A 25 4.96 -12.82 39.78
CA LEU A 25 4.89 -12.66 38.33
C LEU A 25 5.08 -11.21 37.87
N ARG A 26 4.78 -10.22 38.72
CA ARG A 26 5.01 -8.79 38.42
C ARG A 26 6.47 -8.33 38.58
N GLN A 27 7.37 -9.20 39.02
CA GLN A 27 8.77 -8.82 39.18
C GLN A 27 9.44 -8.66 37.81
N ASN A 28 10.29 -7.65 37.66
CA ASN A 28 11.07 -7.48 36.44
C ASN A 28 12.08 -8.63 36.29
N PHE A 29 11.85 -9.49 35.30
CA PHE A 29 12.77 -10.55 34.90
C PHE A 29 13.98 -9.92 34.21
N LYS A 30 15.19 -10.17 34.73
CA LYS A 30 16.43 -9.93 33.99
C LYS A 30 16.88 -11.27 33.45
N ILE A 31 16.62 -11.50 32.17
CA ILE A 31 17.05 -12.69 31.44
C ILE A 31 18.33 -12.32 30.68
N ASN A 32 19.37 -13.13 30.84
CA ASN A 32 20.64 -12.93 30.13
C ASN A 32 20.89 -14.02 29.08
N ASP A 33 20.15 -15.15 29.12
CA ASP A 33 20.32 -16.27 28.23
C ASP A 33 18.97 -16.91 27.81
N ILE A 34 18.83 -17.28 26.55
CA ILE A 34 17.59 -17.85 26.02
C ILE A 34 17.41 -19.32 26.44
N GLU A 35 18.47 -20.12 26.39
CA GLU A 35 18.40 -21.57 26.62
C GLU A 35 18.35 -21.89 28.12
N ASP A 36 19.18 -21.24 28.92
CA ASP A 36 19.35 -21.55 30.35
C ASP A 36 18.34 -20.83 31.25
N GLU A 37 17.79 -19.70 30.79
CA GLU A 37 16.95 -18.81 31.61
C GLU A 37 15.53 -18.64 31.04
N LEU A 38 15.39 -18.21 29.77
CA LEU A 38 14.07 -18.00 29.16
C LEU A 38 13.31 -19.30 28.98
N ALA A 39 13.95 -20.35 28.46
CA ALA A 39 13.28 -21.60 28.15
C ALA A 39 12.68 -22.29 29.39
N PRO A 40 13.38 -22.39 30.54
CA PRO A 40 12.78 -22.87 31.78
C PRO A 40 11.66 -21.95 32.27
N LEU A 41 11.80 -20.62 32.20
CA LEU A 41 10.75 -19.70 32.65
C LEU A 41 9.46 -19.89 31.85
N VAL A 42 9.55 -20.01 30.53
CA VAL A 42 8.39 -20.22 29.66
C VAL A 42 7.79 -21.60 29.89
N ASN A 43 8.58 -22.66 29.81
CA ASN A 43 8.08 -24.04 29.84
C ASN A 43 7.67 -24.52 31.24
N GLU A 44 8.32 -24.05 32.30
CA GLU A 44 8.08 -24.52 33.66
C GLU A 44 7.18 -23.60 34.49
N LEU A 45 7.00 -22.34 34.09
CA LEU A 45 6.17 -21.38 34.81
C LEU A 45 5.08 -20.77 33.95
N LEU A 46 5.43 -20.00 32.91
CA LEU A 46 4.44 -19.16 32.21
C LEU A 46 3.42 -20.00 31.44
N LEU A 47 3.86 -21.02 30.70
CA LEU A 47 2.97 -21.89 29.96
C LEU A 47 2.08 -22.75 30.88
N PRO A 48 2.59 -23.38 31.96
CA PRO A 48 1.74 -24.02 32.96
C PRO A 48 0.72 -23.09 33.60
N VAL A 49 1.06 -21.81 33.85
CA VAL A 49 0.08 -20.84 34.37
C VAL A 49 -1.07 -20.63 33.39
N LEU A 50 -0.80 -20.51 32.09
CA LEU A 50 -1.85 -20.33 31.08
C LEU A 50 -2.76 -21.56 30.93
N VAL A 51 -2.27 -22.76 31.23
CA VAL A 51 -3.01 -24.02 31.07
C VAL A 51 -3.76 -24.41 32.36
N GLU A 52 -3.06 -24.40 33.49
CA GLU A 52 -3.49 -25.02 34.74
C GLU A 52 -4.08 -24.03 35.76
N GLU A 53 -3.70 -22.76 35.72
CA GLU A 53 -4.10 -21.78 36.75
C GLU A 53 -5.60 -21.47 36.67
N GLN A 54 -6.26 -21.46 37.82
CA GLN A 54 -7.71 -21.22 37.90
C GLN A 54 -8.04 -19.74 38.16
N ASP A 55 -7.09 -18.99 38.71
CA ASP A 55 -7.25 -17.56 38.96
C ASP A 55 -7.14 -16.77 37.65
N MET A 56 -8.24 -16.12 37.27
CA MET A 56 -8.32 -15.36 36.02
C MET A 56 -7.46 -14.09 36.03
N GLU A 57 -7.20 -13.47 37.18
CA GLU A 57 -6.35 -12.28 37.26
C GLU A 57 -4.89 -12.65 37.01
N ILE A 58 -4.43 -13.78 37.57
CA ILE A 58 -3.09 -14.32 37.33
C ILE A 58 -2.94 -14.72 35.86
N LEU A 59 -3.92 -15.42 35.31
CA LEU A 59 -3.93 -15.84 33.92
C LEU A 59 -3.91 -14.63 32.96
N ASN A 60 -4.73 -13.60 33.22
CA ASN A 60 -4.73 -12.37 32.45
C ASN A 60 -3.43 -11.59 32.61
N LEU A 61 -2.84 -11.55 33.81
CA LEU A 61 -1.53 -10.93 34.02
C LEU A 61 -0.46 -11.58 33.11
N VAL A 62 -0.48 -12.91 32.99
CA VAL A 62 0.47 -13.61 32.11
C VAL A 62 0.20 -13.38 30.63
N SER A 63 -1.06 -13.51 30.21
CA SER A 63 -1.49 -13.37 28.82
C SER A 63 -1.27 -11.96 28.25
N PHE A 64 -1.60 -10.92 29.02
CA PHE A 64 -1.63 -9.54 28.52
C PHE A 64 -0.37 -8.74 28.85
N GLN A 65 0.37 -9.09 29.89
CA GLN A 65 1.50 -8.29 30.37
C GLN A 65 2.79 -9.09 30.42
N VAL A 66 2.88 -10.10 31.29
CA VAL A 66 4.17 -10.73 31.62
C VAL A 66 4.83 -11.38 30.41
N LEU A 67 4.13 -12.24 29.67
CA LEU A 67 4.75 -12.92 28.54
C LEU A 67 5.03 -11.97 27.36
N PRO A 68 4.09 -11.10 26.92
CA PRO A 68 4.36 -10.12 25.87
C PRO A 68 5.52 -9.16 26.20
N ASP A 69 5.58 -8.63 27.43
CA ASP A 69 6.63 -7.69 27.85
C ASP A 69 7.99 -8.38 27.93
N LEU A 70 8.00 -9.64 28.39
CA LEU A 70 9.21 -10.44 28.45
C LEU A 70 9.80 -10.66 27.06
N VAL A 71 8.98 -11.12 26.10
CA VAL A 71 9.41 -11.34 24.72
C VAL A 71 9.95 -10.05 24.10
N LEU A 72 9.24 -8.94 24.26
CA LEU A 72 9.67 -7.64 23.73
C LEU A 72 11.02 -7.19 24.32
N SER A 73 11.22 -7.37 25.63
CA SER A 73 12.48 -7.02 26.30
C SER A 73 13.68 -7.80 25.78
N MET A 74 13.47 -9.03 25.33
CA MET A 74 14.50 -9.90 24.75
C MET A 74 14.81 -9.55 23.30
N ILE A 75 13.79 -9.22 22.52
CA ILE A 75 13.94 -8.83 21.11
C ILE A 75 14.70 -7.50 20.97
N SER A 76 14.61 -6.63 21.98
CA SER A 76 15.33 -5.35 22.02
C SER A 76 16.84 -5.50 22.21
N ASP A 77 17.35 -6.71 22.54
CA ASP A 77 18.78 -6.98 22.66
C ASP A 77 19.38 -7.36 21.29
N PRO A 78 20.36 -6.60 20.75
CA PRO A 78 21.00 -6.92 19.48
C PRO A 78 21.70 -8.29 19.45
N ALA A 79 22.00 -8.90 20.61
CA ALA A 79 22.51 -10.26 20.68
C ALA A 79 21.46 -11.34 20.33
N ALA A 80 20.17 -11.02 20.44
CA ALA A 80 19.04 -11.91 20.18
C ALA A 80 18.41 -11.73 18.78
N ALA A 81 19.15 -11.11 17.84
CA ALA A 81 18.67 -10.71 16.50
C ALA A 81 18.13 -11.84 15.61
N GLN A 82 18.31 -13.12 15.99
CA GLN A 82 17.71 -14.27 15.31
C GLN A 82 16.40 -14.67 16.00
N LEU A 83 15.26 -14.19 15.49
CA LEU A 83 13.94 -14.41 16.09
C LEU A 83 13.36 -15.83 15.94
N GLY A 84 14.14 -16.81 15.47
CA GLY A 84 13.70 -18.20 15.35
C GLY A 84 13.30 -18.84 16.70
N TRP A 85 13.85 -18.33 17.81
CA TRP A 85 13.46 -18.75 19.15
C TRP A 85 12.03 -18.33 19.50
N VAL A 86 11.50 -17.24 18.93
CA VAL A 86 10.13 -16.80 19.23
C VAL A 86 9.14 -17.84 18.71
N ILE A 87 9.33 -18.34 17.48
CA ILE A 87 8.47 -19.40 16.95
C ILE A 87 8.62 -20.67 17.79
N SER A 88 9.85 -21.15 17.98
CA SER A 88 10.10 -22.46 18.61
C SER A 88 9.81 -22.52 20.11
N LEU A 89 10.02 -21.42 20.86
CA LEU A 89 9.86 -21.38 22.31
C LEU A 89 8.56 -20.74 22.77
N ILE A 90 7.96 -19.85 21.97
CA ILE A 90 6.75 -19.12 22.35
C ILE A 90 5.55 -19.58 21.52
N CYS A 91 5.60 -19.39 20.19
CA CYS A 91 4.44 -19.60 19.33
C CYS A 91 4.04 -21.08 19.23
N ASP A 92 4.99 -21.97 18.96
CA ASP A 92 4.75 -23.41 18.85
C ASP A 92 4.20 -24.02 20.14
N PRO A 93 4.79 -23.76 21.31
CA PRO A 93 4.24 -24.25 22.58
C PRO A 93 2.82 -23.75 22.86
N LEU A 94 2.53 -22.47 22.63
CA LEU A 94 1.18 -21.92 22.81
C LEU A 94 0.15 -22.62 21.91
N LEU A 95 0.47 -22.80 20.63
CA LEU A 95 -0.40 -23.49 19.66
C LEU A 95 -0.56 -24.99 19.99
N ASN A 96 0.53 -25.67 20.37
CA ASN A 96 0.45 -27.08 20.78
C ASN A 96 -0.44 -27.26 22.00
N GLN A 97 -0.32 -26.38 22.99
CA GLN A 97 -1.18 -26.44 24.18
C GLN A 97 -2.63 -26.09 23.84
N SER A 98 -2.90 -25.20 22.89
CA SER A 98 -4.28 -24.88 22.48
C SER A 98 -4.96 -26.11 21.85
N MET A 99 -4.20 -26.88 21.07
CA MET A 99 -4.67 -28.11 20.44
C MET A 99 -5.00 -29.22 21.45
N ILE A 100 -4.26 -29.28 22.57
CA ILE A 100 -4.42 -30.29 23.63
C ILE A 100 -5.53 -29.89 24.62
N HIS A 101 -5.56 -28.62 25.01
CA HIS A 101 -6.44 -28.07 26.03
C HIS A 101 -7.53 -27.19 25.41
N ALA A 102 -8.54 -27.82 24.80
CA ALA A 102 -9.62 -27.12 24.09
C ALA A 102 -10.31 -26.01 24.93
N ASN A 103 -10.48 -26.23 26.24
CA ASN A 103 -11.05 -25.26 27.19
C ASN A 103 -10.15 -24.04 27.49
N ARG A 104 -8.87 -24.10 27.13
CA ARG A 104 -7.89 -23.02 27.27
C ARG A 104 -7.42 -22.46 25.94
N SER A 105 -7.88 -23.02 24.82
CA SER A 105 -7.49 -22.63 23.47
C SER A 105 -7.59 -21.12 23.25
N PHE A 106 -8.72 -20.52 23.60
CA PHE A 106 -8.95 -19.07 23.47
C PHE A 106 -7.85 -18.25 24.14
N VAL A 107 -7.58 -18.50 25.43
CA VAL A 107 -6.58 -17.75 26.21
C VAL A 107 -5.18 -17.91 25.60
N LEU A 108 -4.84 -19.11 25.12
CA LEU A 108 -3.53 -19.41 24.55
C LEU A 108 -3.32 -18.69 23.22
N ILE A 109 -4.35 -18.66 22.36
CA ILE A 109 -4.32 -17.93 21.09
C ILE A 109 -4.37 -16.42 21.34
N GLU A 110 -5.12 -15.97 22.34
CA GLU A 110 -5.14 -14.58 22.77
C GLU A 110 -3.77 -14.12 23.29
N THR A 111 -3.08 -14.99 24.04
CA THR A 111 -1.71 -14.74 24.50
C THR A 111 -0.76 -14.63 23.30
N LEU A 112 -0.88 -15.52 22.31
CA LEU A 112 -0.11 -15.47 21.07
C LEU A 112 -0.35 -14.15 20.32
N ARG A 113 -1.61 -13.73 20.17
CA ARG A 113 -2.04 -12.45 19.59
C ARG A 113 -1.37 -11.28 20.30
N ASN A 114 -1.41 -11.26 21.64
CA ASN A 114 -0.80 -10.22 22.46
C ASN A 114 0.73 -10.12 22.26
N VAL A 115 1.42 -11.27 22.24
CA VAL A 115 2.86 -11.32 21.99
C VAL A 115 3.19 -10.74 20.61
N LEU A 116 2.53 -11.23 19.56
CA LEU A 116 2.81 -10.78 18.18
C LEU A 116 2.45 -9.29 17.98
N GLN A 117 1.34 -8.83 18.57
CA GLN A 117 0.93 -7.43 18.52
C GLN A 117 1.94 -6.51 19.24
N LYS A 118 2.53 -6.96 20.36
CA LYS A 118 3.56 -6.20 21.06
C LYS A 118 4.82 -6.05 20.22
N ILE A 119 5.17 -7.09 19.45
CA ILE A 119 6.31 -7.09 18.52
C ILE A 119 6.03 -6.15 17.34
N GLU A 120 4.85 -6.25 16.71
CA GLU A 120 4.46 -5.40 15.58
C GLU A 120 4.49 -3.90 15.96
N ASN A 121 4.02 -3.55 17.16
CA ASN A 121 3.96 -2.17 17.63
C ASN A 121 5.32 -1.59 18.07
N SER A 122 6.41 -2.37 18.01
CA SER A 122 7.73 -1.92 18.44
C SER A 122 8.52 -1.32 17.27
N PRO A 123 8.78 0.01 17.27
CA PRO A 123 9.56 0.65 16.22
C PRO A 123 11.05 0.27 16.33
N HIS A 124 11.73 0.13 15.19
CA HIS A 124 13.20 -0.04 15.05
C HIS A 124 13.79 -1.45 15.22
N LEU A 125 12.99 -2.49 15.04
CA LEU A 125 13.49 -3.86 15.06
C LEU A 125 13.79 -4.34 13.63
N ASP A 126 15.02 -4.14 13.17
CA ASP A 126 15.53 -4.79 11.94
C ASP A 126 15.84 -6.26 12.24
N TYR A 127 14.91 -7.18 11.95
CA TYR A 127 15.14 -8.62 12.11
C TYR A 127 14.98 -9.41 10.81
N HIS A 128 15.74 -10.51 10.74
CA HIS A 128 15.64 -11.50 9.68
C HIS A 128 15.23 -12.85 10.27
N GLN A 129 14.04 -13.33 9.93
CA GLN A 129 13.64 -14.70 10.24
C GLN A 129 14.13 -15.70 9.19
N PRO A 130 14.45 -16.95 9.59
CA PRO A 130 14.54 -18.05 8.64
C PRO A 130 13.14 -18.46 8.17
N VAL A 131 12.81 -18.10 6.92
CA VAL A 131 11.50 -18.28 6.25
C VAL A 131 10.90 -19.69 6.36
N ASN A 132 11.72 -20.74 6.41
CA ASN A 132 11.25 -22.12 6.32
C ASN A 132 10.53 -22.64 7.58
N SER A 133 10.95 -22.24 8.78
CA SER A 133 10.26 -22.66 10.02
C SER A 133 8.89 -21.98 10.18
N SER A 134 8.73 -20.80 9.59
CA SER A 134 7.50 -20.01 9.74
C SER A 134 6.34 -20.59 8.92
N LEU A 135 6.60 -21.15 7.73
CA LEU A 135 5.57 -21.75 6.88
C LEU A 135 4.91 -22.97 7.51
N GLU A 136 5.69 -23.90 8.08
CA GLU A 136 5.15 -25.08 8.76
C GLU A 136 4.26 -24.70 9.94
N PHE A 137 4.69 -23.71 10.73
CA PHE A 137 3.91 -23.17 11.83
C PHE A 137 2.61 -22.52 11.36
N ILE A 138 2.65 -21.70 10.29
CA ILE A 138 1.44 -21.08 9.72
C ILE A 138 0.45 -22.14 9.25
N SER A 139 0.89 -23.16 8.52
CA SER A 139 0.02 -24.26 8.08
C SER A 139 -0.64 -24.96 9.28
N LYS A 140 0.12 -25.21 10.34
CA LYS A 140 -0.40 -25.81 11.58
C LYS A 140 -1.40 -24.89 12.30
N PHE A 141 -1.17 -23.58 12.32
CA PHE A 141 -2.09 -22.60 12.86
C PHE A 141 -3.42 -22.56 12.09
N ILE A 142 -3.36 -22.60 10.75
CA ILE A 142 -4.53 -22.66 9.87
C ILE A 142 -5.35 -23.93 10.14
N VAL A 143 -4.71 -25.08 10.37
CA VAL A 143 -5.41 -26.32 10.72
C VAL A 143 -6.18 -26.17 12.03
N GLU A 144 -5.59 -25.55 13.05
CA GLU A 144 -6.27 -25.28 14.32
C GLU A 144 -7.46 -24.34 14.15
N MET A 145 -7.27 -23.27 13.37
CA MET A 145 -8.31 -22.30 13.07
C MET A 145 -9.51 -22.97 12.38
N LYS A 146 -9.26 -23.83 11.38
CA LYS A 146 -10.32 -24.62 10.70
C LYS A 146 -11.04 -25.57 11.66
N ARG A 147 -10.30 -26.23 12.58
CA ARG A 147 -10.90 -27.10 13.60
C ARG A 147 -11.89 -26.31 14.46
N HIS A 148 -11.47 -25.13 14.93
CA HIS A 148 -12.31 -24.25 15.74
C HIS A 148 -13.55 -23.76 14.96
N MET A 149 -13.42 -23.44 13.67
CA MET A 149 -14.57 -23.09 12.82
C MET A 149 -15.60 -24.22 12.74
N CYS A 150 -15.17 -25.46 12.51
CA CYS A 150 -16.08 -26.61 12.46
C CYS A 150 -16.78 -26.87 13.81
N ASP A 151 -16.08 -26.66 14.93
CA ASP A 151 -16.65 -26.81 16.27
C ASP A 151 -17.73 -25.74 16.55
N VAL A 152 -17.55 -24.52 16.02
CA VAL A 152 -18.53 -23.42 16.08
C VAL A 152 -19.78 -23.75 15.26
N ASP A 153 -19.62 -24.24 14.04
CA ASP A 153 -20.74 -24.63 13.16
C ASP A 153 -21.62 -25.73 13.78
N ALA A 154 -20.98 -26.65 14.54
CA ALA A 154 -21.68 -27.72 15.25
C ALA A 154 -22.39 -27.24 16.53
N ALA A 155 -21.98 -26.12 17.12
CA ALA A 155 -22.41 -25.70 18.45
C ALA A 155 -23.71 -24.87 18.48
N GLN A 156 -24.12 -24.20 17.39
CA GLN A 156 -25.40 -23.49 17.14
C GLN A 156 -26.05 -22.62 18.26
N LEU A 157 -25.46 -22.46 19.45
CA LEU A 157 -26.17 -21.99 20.65
C LEU A 157 -25.62 -20.71 21.29
N SER A 158 -24.56 -20.09 20.75
CA SER A 158 -24.08 -18.79 21.23
C SER A 158 -23.26 -18.03 20.18
N HIS A 159 -23.93 -17.46 19.18
CA HIS A 159 -23.30 -16.76 18.04
C HIS A 159 -22.31 -15.65 18.47
N SER A 160 -22.58 -14.90 19.54
CA SER A 160 -21.75 -13.74 19.95
C SER A 160 -20.38 -14.09 20.54
N LEU A 161 -20.28 -15.19 21.31
CA LEU A 161 -19.01 -15.65 21.88
C LEU A 161 -18.15 -16.36 20.84
N SER A 162 -18.75 -17.02 19.85
CA SER A 162 -18.02 -17.71 18.78
C SER A 162 -17.40 -16.75 17.75
N GLU A 163 -18.07 -15.64 17.44
CA GLU A 163 -17.57 -14.61 16.51
C GLU A 163 -16.34 -13.89 17.07
N SER A 164 -16.39 -13.45 18.33
CA SER A 164 -15.25 -12.83 19.02
C SER A 164 -14.01 -13.73 19.04
N ASN A 165 -14.21 -15.04 19.22
CA ASN A 165 -13.12 -16.02 19.20
C ASN A 165 -12.47 -16.12 17.81
N MET A 166 -13.26 -16.15 16.73
CA MET A 166 -12.74 -16.23 15.38
C MET A 166 -11.97 -14.98 14.95
N LEU A 167 -12.41 -13.79 15.36
CA LEU A 167 -11.68 -12.54 15.11
C LEU A 167 -10.27 -12.57 15.71
N ILE A 168 -10.10 -13.18 16.89
CA ILE A 168 -8.77 -13.34 17.52
C ILE A 168 -7.87 -14.27 16.69
N TYR A 169 -8.40 -15.35 16.11
CA TYR A 169 -7.63 -16.19 15.19
C TYR A 169 -7.24 -15.44 13.91
N ILE A 170 -8.17 -14.69 13.31
CA ILE A 170 -7.93 -13.88 12.11
C ILE A 170 -6.85 -12.82 12.38
N GLU A 171 -6.96 -12.09 13.49
CA GLU A 171 -5.97 -11.09 13.91
C GLU A 171 -4.61 -11.74 14.15
N SER A 172 -4.57 -12.87 14.86
CA SER A 172 -3.34 -13.63 15.14
C SER A 172 -2.65 -14.09 13.86
N LEU A 173 -3.40 -14.61 12.88
CA LEU A 173 -2.85 -15.03 11.60
C LEU A 173 -2.26 -13.85 10.84
N ASN A 174 -2.96 -12.72 10.80
CA ASN A 174 -2.45 -11.51 10.16
C ASN A 174 -1.14 -11.03 10.81
N LEU A 175 -1.08 -11.00 12.14
CA LEU A 175 0.11 -10.65 12.90
C LEU A 175 1.26 -11.64 12.64
N LEU A 176 0.95 -12.93 12.55
CA LEU A 176 1.92 -13.98 12.27
C LEU A 176 2.51 -13.85 10.87
N LEU A 177 1.69 -13.56 9.86
CA LEU A 177 2.15 -13.28 8.50
C LEU A 177 3.09 -12.08 8.46
N LYS A 178 2.72 -10.99 9.16
CA LYS A 178 3.58 -9.81 9.27
C LYS A 178 4.91 -10.14 9.95
N PHE A 179 4.85 -10.77 11.11
CA PHE A 179 6.04 -11.21 11.84
C PHE A 179 6.97 -12.11 11.02
N SER A 180 6.41 -12.97 10.17
CA SER A 180 7.17 -13.97 9.40
C SER A 180 7.76 -13.40 8.11
N PHE A 181 7.07 -12.44 7.46
CA PHE A 181 7.41 -12.00 6.11
C PHE A 181 7.66 -10.51 5.95
N PHE A 182 7.45 -9.69 6.98
CA PHE A 182 7.70 -8.25 6.94
C PHE A 182 8.88 -7.93 7.86
N SER A 183 9.92 -7.32 7.29
CA SER A 183 11.08 -6.84 8.06
C SER A 183 10.84 -5.46 8.68
N ASP A 184 9.85 -4.72 8.18
CA ASP A 184 9.37 -3.44 8.73
C ASP A 184 7.86 -3.33 8.44
N ALA A 185 7.12 -2.59 9.27
CA ALA A 185 5.67 -2.39 9.21
C ALA A 185 5.18 -1.83 7.87
N ALA A 186 6.08 -1.27 7.04
CA ALA A 186 5.75 -0.62 5.76
C ALA A 186 6.33 -1.31 4.52
N SER A 187 7.12 -2.38 4.65
CA SER A 187 7.76 -3.01 3.50
C SER A 187 7.87 -4.52 3.70
N PRO A 188 7.09 -5.33 2.96
CA PRO A 188 7.27 -6.77 3.00
C PRO A 188 8.72 -7.10 2.64
N SER A 189 9.27 -8.19 3.15
CA SER A 189 10.46 -8.79 2.56
C SER A 189 10.04 -9.29 1.17
N VAL A 190 10.15 -8.42 0.17
CA VAL A 190 9.50 -8.52 -1.16
C VAL A 190 9.98 -9.74 -1.99
N MET A 191 10.81 -10.61 -1.42
CA MET A 191 11.29 -11.83 -2.05
C MET A 191 10.48 -13.09 -1.69
N VAL A 192 9.52 -13.03 -0.76
CA VAL A 192 8.78 -14.23 -0.32
C VAL A 192 7.30 -14.14 -0.65
N THR A 193 6.82 -15.06 -1.48
CA THR A 193 5.40 -15.27 -1.75
C THR A 193 4.87 -16.41 -0.91
N LEU A 194 3.64 -16.29 -0.41
CA LEU A 194 3.00 -17.40 0.28
C LEU A 194 2.72 -18.55 -0.69
N PRO A 195 2.93 -19.82 -0.29
CA PRO A 195 2.48 -20.97 -1.06
C PRO A 195 0.99 -20.91 -1.36
N PHE A 196 0.60 -21.36 -2.56
CA PHE A 196 -0.81 -21.32 -3.01
C PHE A 196 -1.77 -22.01 -2.05
N ASP A 197 -1.38 -23.15 -1.44
CA ASP A 197 -2.23 -23.89 -0.52
C ASP A 197 -2.58 -23.06 0.73
N ILE A 198 -1.59 -22.35 1.29
CA ILE A 198 -1.80 -21.44 2.43
C ILE A 198 -2.70 -20.29 2.02
N LEU A 199 -2.44 -19.67 0.86
CA LEU A 199 -3.27 -18.58 0.35
C LEU A 199 -4.72 -19.03 0.16
N ASN A 200 -4.94 -20.14 -0.54
CA ASN A 200 -6.27 -20.69 -0.78
C ASN A 200 -7.00 -20.95 0.54
N ASP A 201 -6.30 -21.50 1.54
CA ASP A 201 -6.86 -21.73 2.87
C ASP A 201 -7.26 -20.42 3.57
N VAL A 202 -6.43 -19.39 3.54
CA VAL A 202 -6.78 -18.07 4.11
C VAL A 202 -8.02 -17.49 3.44
N PHE A 203 -8.07 -17.51 2.11
CA PHE A 203 -9.21 -16.98 1.37
C PHE A 203 -10.51 -17.77 1.62
N THR A 204 -10.42 -19.10 1.75
CA THR A 204 -11.57 -19.95 2.11
C THR A 204 -12.07 -19.61 3.52
N ILE A 205 -11.18 -19.55 4.50
CA ILE A 205 -11.52 -19.21 5.89
C ILE A 205 -12.26 -17.87 5.98
N VAL A 206 -11.75 -16.85 5.29
CA VAL A 206 -12.38 -15.53 5.28
C VAL A 206 -13.77 -15.57 4.65
N GLN A 207 -13.92 -16.24 3.51
CA GLN A 207 -15.21 -16.33 2.83
C GLN A 207 -16.26 -17.12 3.60
N ASP A 208 -15.83 -18.16 4.31
CA ASP A 208 -16.68 -18.99 5.17
C ASP A 208 -17.11 -18.19 6.41
N TYR A 209 -16.17 -17.49 7.06
CA TYR A 209 -16.48 -16.61 8.19
C TYR A 209 -17.47 -15.50 7.80
N SER A 210 -17.24 -14.82 6.67
CA SER A 210 -18.18 -13.82 6.16
C SER A 210 -19.52 -14.39 5.72
N ALA A 211 -19.63 -15.70 5.45
CA ALA A 211 -20.93 -16.32 5.16
C ALA A 211 -21.74 -16.58 6.45
N THR A 212 -21.05 -16.79 7.57
CA THR A 212 -21.67 -17.03 8.87
C THR A 212 -22.02 -15.75 9.63
N ASN A 213 -21.34 -14.65 9.32
CA ASN A 213 -21.59 -13.33 9.89
C ASN A 213 -22.73 -12.65 9.10
N THR A 214 -23.77 -12.17 9.78
CA THR A 214 -24.94 -11.53 9.15
C THR A 214 -24.65 -10.14 8.59
N ASN A 215 -23.46 -9.60 8.79
CA ASN A 215 -23.06 -8.30 8.27
C ASN A 215 -22.77 -8.38 6.76
N GLU A 216 -23.37 -7.47 5.99
CA GLU A 216 -23.14 -7.37 4.54
C GLU A 216 -21.70 -6.95 4.20
N SER A 217 -21.01 -6.27 5.13
CA SER A 217 -19.64 -5.75 4.96
C SER A 217 -18.57 -6.58 5.67
N ILE A 218 -17.37 -6.61 5.08
CA ILE A 218 -16.18 -7.27 5.67
C ILE A 218 -15.67 -6.41 6.83
N ASP A 219 -15.53 -7.00 8.01
CA ASP A 219 -14.99 -6.30 9.18
C ASP A 219 -13.51 -5.92 8.98
N ARG A 220 -13.08 -4.87 9.69
CA ARG A 220 -11.74 -4.30 9.57
C ARG A 220 -10.59 -5.27 9.90
N ILE A 221 -10.81 -6.26 10.77
CA ILE A 221 -9.78 -7.23 11.16
C ILE A 221 -9.59 -8.23 10.02
N THR A 222 -10.69 -8.74 9.47
CA THR A 222 -10.69 -9.62 8.30
C THR A 222 -10.13 -8.93 7.07
N GLU A 223 -10.48 -7.66 6.85
CA GLU A 223 -9.93 -6.87 5.75
C GLU A 223 -8.40 -6.76 5.84
N LYS A 224 -7.84 -6.49 7.04
CA LYS A 224 -6.38 -6.45 7.24
C LYS A 224 -5.70 -7.76 6.84
N LEU A 225 -6.27 -8.91 7.21
CA LEU A 225 -5.74 -10.22 6.83
C LEU A 225 -5.74 -10.41 5.31
N LEU A 226 -6.84 -10.04 4.64
CA LEU A 226 -6.95 -10.10 3.18
C LEU A 226 -5.90 -9.22 2.49
N LEU A 227 -5.71 -7.99 2.95
CA LEU A 227 -4.72 -7.06 2.40
C LEU A 227 -3.30 -7.59 2.59
N THR A 228 -2.93 -8.02 3.80
CA THR A 228 -1.61 -8.61 4.09
C THR A 228 -1.35 -9.86 3.24
N SER A 229 -2.33 -10.76 3.15
CA SER A 229 -2.20 -11.98 2.35
C SER A 229 -2.02 -11.65 0.87
N THR A 230 -2.77 -10.68 0.34
CA THR A 230 -2.67 -10.23 -1.05
C THR A 230 -1.32 -9.59 -1.36
N GLN A 231 -0.74 -8.83 -0.43
CA GLN A 231 0.62 -8.29 -0.56
C GLN A 231 1.67 -9.41 -0.71
N LEU A 232 1.46 -10.54 -0.03
CA LEU A 232 2.30 -11.73 -0.09
C LEU A 232 1.94 -12.69 -1.25
N THR A 233 0.95 -12.37 -2.07
CA THR A 233 0.52 -13.21 -3.20
C THR A 233 1.34 -12.94 -4.47
N HIS A 234 1.67 -14.01 -5.20
CA HIS A 234 2.19 -13.90 -6.56
C HIS A 234 1.05 -13.66 -7.57
N PRO A 235 1.20 -12.80 -8.60
CA PRO A 235 0.12 -12.52 -9.56
C PRO A 235 -0.51 -13.75 -10.24
N VAL A 236 0.28 -14.81 -10.47
CA VAL A 236 -0.23 -16.07 -11.05
C VAL A 236 -1.17 -16.80 -10.08
N ASP A 237 -0.86 -16.79 -8.79
CA ASP A 237 -1.73 -17.41 -7.78
C ASP A 237 -3.04 -16.63 -7.63
N LEU A 238 -2.95 -15.30 -7.77
CA LEU A 238 -4.12 -14.44 -7.81
C LEU A 238 -5.03 -14.76 -9.01
N GLU A 239 -4.48 -15.10 -10.18
CA GLU A 239 -5.26 -15.57 -11.35
C GLU A 239 -6.14 -16.78 -10.99
N ASN A 240 -5.60 -17.69 -10.18
CA ASN A 240 -6.28 -18.92 -9.77
C ASN A 240 -7.29 -18.69 -8.63
N LEU A 241 -7.06 -17.70 -7.77
CA LEU A 241 -7.93 -17.36 -6.64
C LEU A 241 -9.10 -16.47 -7.05
N CYS A 242 -8.88 -15.48 -7.93
CA CYS A 242 -9.88 -14.49 -8.31
C CYS A 242 -11.22 -15.09 -8.77
N PRO A 243 -11.28 -16.15 -9.59
CA PRO A 243 -12.56 -16.76 -9.98
C PRO A 243 -13.39 -17.32 -8.82
N LYS A 244 -12.74 -17.65 -7.69
CA LYS A 244 -13.38 -18.22 -6.51
C LYS A 244 -13.80 -17.17 -5.48
N MET A 245 -13.31 -15.93 -5.57
CA MET A 245 -13.59 -14.88 -4.59
C MET A 245 -15.01 -14.33 -4.76
N LYS A 246 -15.72 -14.06 -3.66
CA LYS A 246 -16.93 -13.21 -3.66
C LYS A 246 -16.58 -11.76 -4.03
N TYR A 247 -17.58 -10.95 -4.42
CA TYR A 247 -17.35 -9.58 -4.87
C TYR A 247 -16.86 -8.66 -3.75
N ASN A 248 -17.46 -8.70 -2.57
CA ASN A 248 -16.98 -7.99 -1.37
C ASN A 248 -15.50 -8.29 -1.03
N THR A 249 -15.09 -9.57 -1.11
CA THR A 249 -13.71 -9.99 -0.88
C THR A 249 -12.79 -9.42 -1.96
N LEU A 250 -13.22 -9.46 -3.23
CA LEU A 250 -12.49 -8.90 -4.36
C LEU A 250 -12.38 -7.37 -4.26
N ALA A 251 -13.41 -6.68 -3.76
CA ALA A 251 -13.39 -5.24 -3.50
C ALA A 251 -12.32 -4.90 -2.46
N ALA A 252 -12.30 -5.59 -1.31
CA ALA A 252 -11.25 -5.42 -0.31
C ALA A 252 -9.84 -5.64 -0.87
N VAL A 253 -9.59 -6.76 -1.56
CA VAL A 253 -8.24 -7.06 -2.07
C VAL A 253 -7.84 -6.21 -3.27
N SER A 254 -8.80 -5.65 -4.02
CA SER A 254 -8.52 -4.77 -5.17
C SER A 254 -7.78 -3.49 -4.76
N ARG A 255 -7.82 -3.09 -3.48
CA ARG A 255 -7.00 -2.00 -2.93
C ARG A 255 -5.49 -2.24 -3.11
N ILE A 256 -5.06 -3.50 -3.15
CA ILE A 256 -3.70 -3.92 -3.54
C ILE A 256 -3.65 -4.10 -5.06
N TRP A 257 -4.10 -3.06 -5.77
CA TRP A 257 -4.41 -3.13 -7.20
C TRP A 257 -3.23 -3.62 -8.03
N TYR A 258 -2.00 -3.23 -7.68
CA TYR A 258 -0.78 -3.50 -8.45
C TYR A 258 -0.46 -4.99 -8.62
N LYS A 259 -1.05 -5.88 -7.80
CA LYS A 259 -0.90 -7.35 -7.94
C LYS A 259 -1.72 -7.92 -9.11
N PHE A 260 -2.71 -7.18 -9.61
CA PHE A 260 -3.65 -7.66 -10.63
C PHE A 260 -3.20 -7.43 -12.07
N GLY A 261 -2.08 -6.73 -12.31
CA GLY A 261 -1.64 -6.30 -13.64
C GLY A 261 -1.70 -7.39 -14.72
N PRO A 262 -1.13 -8.59 -14.48
CA PRO A 262 -1.13 -9.68 -15.46
C PRO A 262 -2.53 -10.24 -15.81
N ILE A 263 -3.53 -10.05 -14.94
CA ILE A 263 -4.85 -10.68 -15.06
C ILE A 263 -5.98 -9.67 -15.29
N VAL A 264 -5.72 -8.38 -15.17
CA VAL A 264 -6.77 -7.36 -15.05
C VAL A 264 -7.67 -7.30 -16.28
N ASP A 265 -7.14 -7.41 -17.49
CA ASP A 265 -7.96 -7.35 -18.71
C ASP A 265 -8.95 -8.52 -18.76
N LYS A 266 -8.50 -9.74 -18.43
CA LYS A 266 -9.39 -10.92 -18.32
C LYS A 266 -10.42 -10.76 -17.20
N LEU A 267 -10.03 -10.17 -16.08
CA LEU A 267 -10.93 -9.93 -14.94
C LEU A 267 -12.04 -8.94 -15.32
N PHE A 268 -11.71 -7.88 -16.05
CA PHE A 268 -12.69 -6.95 -16.59
C PHE A 268 -13.64 -7.64 -17.57
N THR A 269 -13.11 -8.32 -18.59
CA THR A 269 -13.94 -8.91 -19.66
C THR A 269 -14.85 -10.02 -19.16
N ASN A 270 -14.36 -10.85 -18.23
CA ASN A 270 -15.05 -12.09 -17.85
C ASN A 270 -15.94 -11.92 -16.62
N ARG A 271 -15.67 -10.93 -15.77
CA ARG A 271 -16.31 -10.83 -14.44
C ARG A 271 -16.89 -9.46 -14.14
N LEU A 272 -16.13 -8.37 -14.30
CA LEU A 272 -16.59 -7.04 -13.87
C LEU A 272 -17.57 -6.41 -14.87
N LEU A 273 -17.23 -6.41 -16.16
CA LEU A 273 -18.06 -5.79 -17.20
C LEU A 273 -19.47 -6.41 -17.29
N PRO A 274 -19.66 -7.75 -17.27
CA PRO A 274 -20.99 -8.34 -17.34
C PRO A 274 -21.97 -7.83 -16.27
N VAL A 275 -21.49 -7.47 -15.07
CA VAL A 275 -22.33 -6.96 -13.98
C VAL A 275 -22.86 -5.55 -14.26
N LEU A 276 -22.13 -4.77 -15.06
CA LEU A 276 -22.50 -3.38 -15.39
C LEU A 276 -23.59 -3.28 -16.47
N PHE A 277 -23.91 -4.36 -17.19
CA PHE A 277 -24.92 -4.36 -18.27
C PHE A 277 -26.21 -5.05 -17.83
N PRO A 278 -27.42 -4.57 -18.19
CA PRO A 278 -28.74 -5.06 -17.73
C PRO A 278 -28.86 -6.60 -17.72
N PRO A 279 -29.47 -7.22 -16.69
CA PRO A 279 -29.46 -8.66 -16.56
C PRO A 279 -30.47 -9.30 -17.51
N GLN A 280 -30.26 -10.56 -17.83
CA GLN A 280 -31.36 -11.43 -18.23
C GLN A 280 -32.06 -11.88 -16.93
N MET A 281 -33.19 -11.24 -16.59
CA MET A 281 -34.15 -11.58 -15.52
C MET A 281 -33.65 -12.46 -14.35
N GLY A 282 -33.46 -11.85 -13.16
CA GLY A 282 -33.48 -12.56 -11.87
C GLY A 282 -32.16 -12.71 -11.08
N GLU A 283 -31.08 -12.03 -11.47
CA GLU A 283 -29.81 -12.06 -10.72
C GLU A 283 -29.66 -10.83 -9.81
N GLU A 284 -29.47 -11.06 -8.51
CA GLU A 284 -28.99 -10.06 -7.56
C GLU A 284 -27.60 -9.57 -7.99
N ARG A 285 -27.40 -8.24 -8.00
CA ARG A 285 -26.14 -7.65 -8.43
C ARG A 285 -25.39 -7.03 -7.27
N ASN A 286 -24.14 -7.45 -7.10
CA ASN A 286 -23.17 -6.75 -6.26
C ASN A 286 -22.56 -5.56 -7.03
N VAL A 287 -23.40 -4.62 -7.48
CA VAL A 287 -22.94 -3.50 -8.32
C VAL A 287 -21.96 -2.62 -7.55
N GLU A 288 -22.26 -2.32 -6.29
CA GLU A 288 -21.44 -1.46 -5.43
C GLU A 288 -20.01 -1.98 -5.32
N ASP A 289 -19.85 -3.25 -4.94
CA ASP A 289 -18.55 -3.92 -4.90
C ASP A 289 -17.83 -3.83 -6.25
N VAL A 290 -18.52 -4.07 -7.36
CA VAL A 290 -17.93 -4.00 -8.70
C VAL A 290 -17.44 -2.59 -9.02
N LEU A 291 -18.21 -1.57 -8.66
CA LEU A 291 -17.79 -0.19 -8.88
C LEU A 291 -16.61 0.18 -8.00
N GLU A 292 -16.56 -0.27 -6.74
CA GLU A 292 -15.40 -0.10 -5.86
C GLU A 292 -14.17 -0.79 -6.44
N ILE A 293 -14.30 -2.02 -6.96
CA ILE A 293 -13.22 -2.73 -7.66
C ILE A 293 -12.72 -1.91 -8.87
N VAL A 294 -13.64 -1.41 -9.70
CA VAL A 294 -13.31 -0.60 -10.88
C VAL A 294 -12.60 0.70 -10.47
N HIS A 295 -13.02 1.33 -9.37
CA HIS A 295 -12.39 2.52 -8.81
C HIS A 295 -10.97 2.26 -8.37
N ASN A 296 -10.74 1.19 -7.60
CA ASN A 296 -9.40 0.76 -7.18
C ASN A 296 -8.51 0.43 -8.40
N PHE A 297 -9.09 -0.08 -9.48
CA PHE A 297 -8.41 -0.38 -10.75
C PHE A 297 -8.25 0.80 -11.70
N HIS A 298 -8.59 2.03 -11.28
CA HIS A 298 -8.37 3.25 -12.04
C HIS A 298 -6.98 3.39 -12.68
N PRO A 299 -5.85 3.03 -12.02
CA PRO A 299 -4.53 3.09 -12.64
C PRO A 299 -4.42 2.37 -13.99
N TYR A 300 -5.16 1.28 -14.20
CA TYR A 300 -5.05 0.44 -15.40
C TYR A 300 -5.63 1.03 -16.68
N PHE A 301 -6.55 1.98 -16.54
CA PHE A 301 -7.13 2.71 -17.68
C PHE A 301 -6.79 4.20 -17.68
N SER A 302 -6.08 4.69 -16.67
CA SER A 302 -5.67 6.10 -16.56
C SER A 302 -4.20 6.36 -16.82
N ILE A 303 -3.34 5.43 -16.42
CA ILE A 303 -1.91 5.56 -16.59
C ILE A 303 -1.50 4.87 -17.88
N ARG A 304 -0.62 5.55 -18.60
CA ARG A 304 -0.05 5.05 -19.84
C ARG A 304 1.25 4.35 -19.55
N ARG A 305 1.36 3.14 -20.10
CA ARG A 305 2.56 2.33 -20.05
C ARG A 305 3.75 3.07 -20.64
N LEU A 306 4.91 2.87 -20.03
CA LEU A 306 6.17 3.47 -20.45
C LEU A 306 6.64 2.94 -21.81
N LYS A 307 6.28 1.69 -22.13
CA LYS A 307 6.69 1.00 -23.36
C LYS A 307 6.02 1.53 -24.63
N ASP A 308 4.71 1.78 -24.58
CA ASP A 308 3.92 2.08 -25.79
C ASP A 308 2.95 3.26 -25.64
N ASN A 309 2.97 3.95 -24.49
CA ASN A 309 2.14 5.11 -24.21
C ASN A 309 0.62 4.85 -24.36
N ARG A 310 0.19 3.63 -24.06
CA ARG A 310 -1.21 3.19 -24.00
C ARG A 310 -1.59 2.74 -22.60
N PRO A 311 -2.87 2.82 -22.21
CA PRO A 311 -3.35 2.15 -21.01
C PRO A 311 -3.10 0.64 -21.05
N LEU A 312 -3.14 -0.01 -19.88
CA LEU A 312 -2.98 -1.47 -19.81
C LEU A 312 -4.24 -2.18 -20.33
N LEU A 313 -5.44 -1.68 -19.99
CA LEU A 313 -6.69 -2.20 -20.52
C LEU A 313 -6.84 -1.89 -22.01
N SER A 314 -7.43 -2.83 -22.76
CA SER A 314 -7.66 -2.64 -24.19
C SER A 314 -8.67 -1.52 -24.47
N ASP A 315 -8.55 -0.85 -25.62
CA ASP A 315 -9.49 0.20 -26.04
C ASP A 315 -10.94 -0.32 -26.10
N SER A 316 -11.13 -1.60 -26.46
CA SER A 316 -12.43 -2.27 -26.41
C SER A 316 -12.96 -2.42 -24.98
N THR A 317 -12.13 -2.84 -24.03
CA THR A 317 -12.50 -2.98 -22.62
C THR A 317 -12.89 -1.62 -22.03
N ILE A 318 -12.12 -0.58 -22.32
CA ILE A 318 -12.39 0.80 -21.86
C ILE A 318 -13.71 1.33 -22.45
N SER A 319 -13.97 1.06 -23.74
CA SER A 319 -15.21 1.48 -24.40
C SER A 319 -16.44 0.80 -23.78
N GLN A 320 -16.35 -0.51 -23.51
CA GLN A 320 -17.42 -1.25 -22.83
C GLN A 320 -17.63 -0.77 -21.40
N LEU A 321 -16.56 -0.49 -20.66
CA LEU A 321 -16.64 0.06 -19.31
C LEU A 321 -17.42 1.38 -19.30
N ARG A 322 -17.10 2.27 -20.24
CA ARG A 322 -17.80 3.54 -20.40
C ARG A 322 -19.29 3.36 -20.71
N GLU A 323 -19.61 2.45 -21.64
CA GLU A 323 -20.99 2.15 -22.01
C GLU A 323 -21.78 1.60 -20.81
N GLY A 324 -21.21 0.65 -20.06
CA GLY A 324 -21.82 0.08 -18.86
C GLY A 324 -22.07 1.12 -17.77
N LEU A 325 -21.07 1.95 -17.45
CA LEU A 325 -21.20 3.02 -16.45
C LEU A 325 -22.23 4.08 -16.87
N PHE A 326 -22.30 4.42 -18.16
CA PHE A 326 -23.32 5.35 -18.66
C PHE A 326 -24.73 4.76 -18.61
N GLY A 327 -24.87 3.49 -18.96
CA GLY A 327 -26.13 2.76 -18.83
C GLY A 327 -26.64 2.76 -17.38
N MET A 328 -25.76 2.47 -16.41
CA MET A 328 -26.09 2.48 -14.98
C MET A 328 -26.52 3.85 -14.49
N LEU A 329 -25.78 4.91 -14.83
CA LEU A 329 -26.15 6.28 -14.45
C LEU A 329 -27.47 6.73 -15.06
N SER A 330 -27.76 6.33 -16.30
CA SER A 330 -29.05 6.63 -16.92
C SER A 330 -30.20 5.94 -16.18
N ILE A 331 -30.01 4.68 -15.75
CA ILE A 331 -31.04 3.92 -14.99
C ILE A 331 -31.32 4.59 -13.65
N LEU A 332 -30.28 5.04 -12.93
CA LEU A 332 -30.43 5.71 -11.64
C LEU A 332 -31.10 7.07 -11.76
N ASN A 333 -30.75 7.84 -12.79
CA ASN A 333 -31.38 9.12 -13.03
C ASN A 333 -32.85 8.95 -13.42
N ASP A 334 -33.18 7.89 -14.17
CA ASP A 334 -34.55 7.52 -14.51
C ASP A 334 -35.36 7.02 -13.30
N SER A 335 -34.73 6.35 -12.31
CA SER A 335 -35.40 5.94 -11.06
C SER A 335 -35.65 7.13 -10.14
N LEU A 336 -34.65 8.00 -9.95
CA LEU A 336 -34.74 9.21 -9.13
C LEU A 336 -35.80 10.20 -9.66
N THR A 337 -35.89 10.34 -10.99
CA THR A 337 -36.93 11.18 -11.61
C THR A 337 -38.33 10.56 -11.51
N ARG A 338 -38.47 9.23 -11.40
CA ARG A 338 -39.77 8.58 -11.17
C ARG A 338 -40.26 8.73 -9.74
N THR A 339 -39.39 8.55 -8.75
CA THR A 339 -39.74 8.75 -7.33
C THR A 339 -40.11 10.20 -7.03
N GLN A 340 -39.44 11.18 -7.66
CA GLN A 340 -39.83 12.60 -7.55
C GLN A 340 -41.19 12.91 -8.17
N ASN A 341 -41.55 12.28 -9.30
CA ASN A 341 -42.84 12.49 -9.96
C ASN A 341 -44.00 11.76 -9.26
N GLU A 342 -43.74 10.67 -8.53
CA GLU A 342 -44.76 9.98 -7.73
C GLU A 342 -45.09 10.73 -6.42
N ASN A 343 -44.10 11.41 -5.82
CA ASN A 343 -44.33 12.27 -4.65
C ASN A 343 -45.06 13.58 -4.98
N ASP A 344 -44.97 14.09 -6.23
CA ASP A 344 -45.69 15.29 -6.68
C ASP A 344 -47.15 15.02 -7.10
N HIS A 345 -47.58 13.76 -7.12
CA HIS A 345 -48.96 13.35 -7.45
C HIS A 345 -49.73 12.73 -6.28
N GLY A 346 -49.17 12.77 -5.06
CA GLY A 346 -49.78 12.27 -3.83
C GLY A 346 -50.64 13.27 -3.03
N SER A 347 -50.69 14.56 -3.39
CA SER A 347 -51.43 15.58 -2.62
C SER A 347 -52.86 15.86 -3.10
N ASP A 348 -53.32 15.27 -4.20
CA ASP A 348 -54.67 15.45 -4.74
C ASP A 348 -55.35 14.09 -4.87
N ASN A 349 -55.84 13.54 -3.76
CA ASN A 349 -57.06 12.73 -3.65
C ASN A 349 -57.06 11.89 -2.36
N LEU A 350 -57.35 12.52 -1.22
CA LEU A 350 -58.09 11.82 -0.16
C LEU A 350 -59.20 12.71 0.38
N ILE A 351 -60.38 12.12 0.27
CA ILE A 351 -61.73 12.61 0.54
C ILE A 351 -61.90 12.91 2.03
N ASP A 352 -62.65 13.98 2.31
CA ASP A 352 -63.32 14.30 3.57
C ASP A 352 -63.72 13.04 4.38
N SER A 353 -63.06 12.83 5.51
CA SER A 353 -63.71 12.29 6.70
C SER A 353 -63.29 13.11 7.91
N ASP A 354 -64.21 14.00 8.26
CA ASP A 354 -64.34 14.73 9.51
C ASP A 354 -64.24 13.76 10.71
N ASP A 355 -63.16 13.87 11.48
CA ASP A 355 -63.10 13.47 12.90
C ASP A 355 -62.15 14.45 13.60
N GLY A 356 -62.74 15.53 14.11
CA GLY A 356 -62.03 16.60 14.77
C GLY A 356 -61.37 16.19 16.09
N PHE A 357 -60.10 16.54 16.24
CA PHE A 357 -59.51 16.94 17.50
C PHE A 357 -58.47 18.04 17.21
N GLY A 358 -58.88 19.29 17.41
CA GLY A 358 -57.94 20.40 17.54
C GLY A 358 -57.16 20.22 18.84
N SER A 359 -55.84 20.37 18.77
CA SER A 359 -55.01 20.55 19.96
C SER A 359 -54.13 21.77 19.73
N ASP A 360 -54.42 22.76 20.55
CA ASP A 360 -53.81 24.07 20.66
C ASP A 360 -52.27 24.01 20.73
N ASN A 361 -51.61 24.86 19.94
CA ASN A 361 -50.19 25.17 20.11
C ASN A 361 -50.01 25.96 21.41
N ASP A 362 -49.59 25.29 22.47
CA ASP A 362 -49.25 25.93 23.75
C ASP A 362 -47.93 26.73 23.60
N PRO A 363 -47.97 28.07 23.72
CA PRO A 363 -46.78 28.91 23.59
C PRO A 363 -45.72 28.64 24.65
N GLU A 364 -46.07 28.04 25.79
CA GLU A 364 -45.11 27.70 26.85
C GLU A 364 -44.24 26.49 26.50
N GLN A 365 -44.73 25.55 25.68
CA GLN A 365 -43.91 24.43 25.18
C GLN A 365 -42.86 24.88 24.17
N GLN A 366 -43.19 25.84 23.30
CA GLN A 366 -42.24 26.35 22.32
C GLN A 366 -41.12 27.17 22.99
N ALA A 367 -41.44 27.92 24.05
CA ALA A 367 -40.46 28.67 24.82
C ALA A 367 -39.47 27.78 25.59
N TYR A 368 -39.91 26.60 26.05
CA TYR A 368 -39.05 25.62 26.72
C TYR A 368 -38.06 24.95 25.76
N LEU A 369 -38.50 24.67 24.52
CA LEU A 369 -37.65 24.10 23.48
C LEU A 369 -36.57 25.09 22.98
N ASP A 370 -36.89 26.38 22.90
CA ASP A 370 -35.93 27.41 22.51
C ASP A 370 -34.88 27.69 23.61
N GLU A 371 -35.21 27.47 24.89
CA GLU A 371 -34.26 27.63 26.01
C GLU A 371 -33.21 26.50 26.03
N LEU A 372 -33.62 25.26 25.67
CA LEU A 372 -32.75 24.07 25.58
C LEU A 372 -31.72 24.11 24.44
N VAL A 373 -31.94 24.90 23.39
CA VAL A 373 -30.98 25.07 22.27
C VAL A 373 -29.92 26.14 22.60
N SER A 374 -30.12 26.94 23.65
CA SER A 374 -29.27 28.10 23.96
C SER A 374 -28.18 27.87 25.01
N GLU A 375 -28.21 26.76 25.77
CA GLU A 375 -27.14 26.39 26.70
C GLU A 375 -26.25 25.30 26.08
N GLY A 376 -25.12 25.73 25.50
CA GLY A 376 -24.09 24.82 25.03
C GLY A 376 -23.48 24.00 26.16
N TYR A 377 -23.66 22.68 26.10
CA TYR A 377 -22.78 21.71 26.73
C TYR A 377 -22.38 20.63 25.72
N ASP A 378 -21.06 20.49 25.65
CA ASP A 378 -20.26 19.50 24.93
C ASP A 378 -20.35 18.17 25.70
N GLU A 379 -21.02 17.17 25.15
CA GLU A 379 -20.98 15.78 25.64
C GLU A 379 -20.80 14.83 24.45
N ASN A 380 -19.56 14.34 24.30
CA ASN A 380 -19.27 13.10 23.60
C ASN A 380 -19.96 11.93 24.30
N MET A 381 -20.11 10.81 23.58
CA MET A 381 -20.26 9.44 24.09
C MET A 381 -21.72 8.97 24.21
N TYR A 382 -22.25 8.38 23.13
CA TYR A 382 -23.09 7.17 23.04
C TYR A 382 -23.62 7.12 21.60
N ASP A 383 -22.93 6.38 20.71
CA ASP A 383 -23.52 5.93 19.44
C ASP A 383 -24.62 4.93 19.81
N GLY A 384 -25.85 5.42 19.84
CA GLY A 384 -27.06 4.61 19.91
C GLY A 384 -27.60 4.41 18.51
N ASP A 385 -27.71 3.14 18.13
CA ASP A 385 -28.57 2.56 17.10
C ASP A 385 -29.38 3.59 16.30
N THR A 386 -28.85 4.01 15.16
CA THR A 386 -29.62 4.75 14.16
C THR A 386 -30.52 3.78 13.42
N ASP A 387 -31.81 4.08 13.44
CA ASP A 387 -32.87 3.43 12.68
C ASP A 387 -32.48 3.24 11.20
N ASP A 388 -32.84 2.07 10.64
CA ASP A 388 -32.48 1.58 9.31
C ASP A 388 -32.92 2.49 8.12
N GLU A 389 -33.72 3.53 8.33
CA GLU A 389 -34.22 4.40 7.25
C GLU A 389 -33.18 5.43 6.75
N ASP A 390 -32.18 5.82 7.56
CA ASP A 390 -31.13 6.78 7.15
C ASP A 390 -29.91 6.11 6.48
N ALA A 391 -29.77 4.77 6.58
CA ALA A 391 -28.62 4.04 6.02
C ALA A 391 -28.71 3.84 4.49
N ASP A 392 -29.94 3.68 3.98
CA ASP A 392 -30.19 3.47 2.55
C ASP A 392 -29.93 4.76 1.73
N ASP A 393 -30.33 5.93 2.27
CA ASP A 393 -30.09 7.23 1.62
C ASP A 393 -28.58 7.59 1.56
N ILE A 394 -27.81 7.24 2.60
CA ILE A 394 -26.34 7.43 2.63
C ILE A 394 -25.63 6.52 1.61
N ASN A 395 -26.12 5.30 1.41
CA ASN A 395 -25.57 4.36 0.43
C ASN A 395 -25.89 4.78 -1.01
N GLU A 396 -27.10 5.27 -1.30
CA GLU A 396 -27.45 5.78 -2.63
C GLU A 396 -26.62 7.02 -3.03
N GLU A 397 -26.36 7.94 -2.09
CA GLU A 397 -25.53 9.12 -2.35
C GLU A 397 -24.07 8.71 -2.67
N ARG A 398 -23.48 7.85 -1.84
CA ARG A 398 -22.13 7.30 -2.06
C ARG A 398 -22.02 6.56 -3.40
N PHE A 399 -23.05 5.80 -3.77
CA PHE A 399 -23.12 5.09 -5.04
C PHE A 399 -23.13 6.03 -6.26
N SER A 400 -23.91 7.10 -6.18
CA SER A 400 -23.99 8.14 -7.22
C SER A 400 -22.66 8.90 -7.37
N GLU A 401 -22.04 9.30 -6.26
CA GLU A 401 -20.74 9.99 -6.26
C GLU A 401 -19.65 9.16 -6.95
N LEU A 402 -19.58 7.86 -6.62
CA LEU A 402 -18.54 6.97 -7.15
C LEU A 402 -18.71 6.73 -8.66
N LEU A 403 -19.96 6.64 -9.15
CA LEU A 403 -20.24 6.56 -10.58
C LEU A 403 -19.82 7.82 -11.35
N VAL A 404 -20.13 9.01 -10.79
CA VAL A 404 -19.74 10.30 -11.39
C VAL A 404 -18.23 10.47 -11.40
N GLU A 405 -17.54 10.09 -10.31
CA GLU A 405 -16.08 10.14 -10.22
C GLU A 405 -15.43 9.23 -11.28
N LEU A 406 -15.92 7.99 -11.42
CA LEU A 406 -15.44 7.02 -12.42
C LEU A 406 -15.66 7.51 -13.85
N GLN A 407 -16.83 8.06 -14.17
CA GLN A 407 -17.08 8.63 -15.50
C GLN A 407 -16.13 9.78 -15.81
N THR A 408 -15.91 10.68 -14.86
CA THR A 408 -15.02 11.83 -15.02
C THR A 408 -13.59 11.36 -15.30
N LYS A 409 -13.10 10.37 -14.54
CA LYS A 409 -11.79 9.75 -14.74
C LYS A 409 -11.67 9.12 -16.13
N ILE A 410 -12.64 8.34 -16.59
CA ILE A 410 -12.62 7.69 -17.92
C ILE A 410 -12.70 8.72 -19.06
N ALA A 411 -13.53 9.76 -18.92
CA ALA A 411 -13.67 10.82 -19.91
C ALA A 411 -12.39 11.65 -20.08
N ILE A 412 -11.72 11.99 -18.96
CA ILE A 412 -10.42 12.65 -18.98
C ILE A 412 -9.40 11.81 -19.75
N ASN A 413 -9.33 10.51 -19.48
CA ASN A 413 -8.38 9.62 -20.15
C ASN A 413 -8.64 9.48 -21.65
N THR A 414 -9.90 9.35 -22.06
CA THR A 414 -10.26 9.31 -23.49
C THR A 414 -9.88 10.61 -24.18
N SER A 415 -10.16 11.77 -23.57
CA SER A 415 -9.77 13.07 -24.13
C SER A 415 -8.26 13.25 -24.23
N LEU A 416 -7.49 12.68 -23.29
CA LEU A 416 -6.02 12.64 -23.35
C LEU A 416 -5.55 11.70 -24.46
N ILE A 417 -6.20 10.54 -24.64
CA ILE A 417 -5.93 9.56 -25.72
C ILE A 417 -6.20 10.19 -27.07
N ASP A 418 -7.34 10.87 -27.22
CA ASP A 418 -7.70 11.60 -28.42
C ASP A 418 -6.73 12.75 -28.71
N LYS A 419 -6.32 13.54 -27.69
CA LYS A 419 -5.31 14.62 -27.85
C LYS A 419 -3.92 14.12 -28.24
N THR A 420 -3.53 12.92 -27.82
CA THR A 420 -2.22 12.32 -28.16
C THR A 420 -2.23 11.56 -29.48
N LEU A 421 -3.34 10.90 -29.83
CA LEU A 421 -3.58 10.34 -31.16
C LEU A 421 -3.76 11.45 -32.21
N SER A 422 -4.32 12.60 -31.81
CA SER A 422 -4.39 13.81 -32.62
C SER A 422 -3.05 14.57 -32.64
N LYS A 423 -1.90 13.90 -32.76
CA LYS A 423 -0.62 14.49 -33.17
C LYS A 423 -0.40 15.97 -32.80
N GLU A 424 -0.52 16.33 -31.53
CA GLU A 424 0.25 17.46 -31.01
C GLU A 424 1.50 16.90 -30.35
N THR A 425 2.32 16.22 -31.17
CA THR A 425 3.76 16.36 -31.04
C THR A 425 4.05 17.85 -31.19
N THR A 426 4.05 18.58 -30.07
CA THR A 426 4.83 19.82 -29.95
C THR A 426 6.30 19.40 -29.98
N GLU A 427 6.74 18.88 -31.12
CA GLU A 427 8.14 18.75 -31.44
C GLU A 427 8.71 20.16 -31.34
N LEU A 428 9.77 20.31 -30.55
CA LEU A 428 10.53 21.55 -30.51
C LEU A 428 10.85 21.96 -31.96
N PRO A 429 10.77 23.26 -32.31
CA PRO A 429 11.03 23.67 -33.67
C PRO A 429 12.38 23.13 -34.12
N THR A 430 12.39 22.46 -35.26
CA THR A 430 13.61 21.93 -35.88
C THR A 430 14.64 23.05 -36.06
N HIS A 431 15.93 22.68 -36.13
CA HIS A 431 17.17 23.50 -36.13
C HIS A 431 17.23 24.79 -36.99
N ASN A 432 16.15 25.22 -37.62
CA ASN A 432 16.02 26.40 -38.47
C ASN A 432 15.44 27.63 -37.75
N GLY A 433 15.34 27.61 -36.42
CA GLY A 433 14.89 28.75 -35.61
C GLY A 433 15.99 29.77 -35.32
N GLU A 434 15.59 30.98 -34.92
CA GLU A 434 16.51 32.02 -34.42
C GLU A 434 17.24 31.51 -33.15
N ILE A 435 18.57 31.64 -33.13
CA ILE A 435 19.44 31.26 -32.00
C ILE A 435 19.87 32.54 -31.30
N ALA A 436 19.69 32.61 -29.98
CA ALA A 436 20.11 33.74 -29.15
C ALA A 436 21.29 33.37 -28.24
N ASP A 437 21.91 34.39 -27.63
CA ASP A 437 22.97 34.18 -26.64
C ASP A 437 22.40 33.61 -25.32
N LEU A 438 23.05 32.61 -24.74
CA LEU A 438 22.58 31.96 -23.52
C LEU A 438 22.61 32.88 -22.29
N ASN A 439 23.55 33.83 -22.20
CA ASN A 439 23.57 34.79 -21.09
C ASN A 439 22.44 35.82 -21.24
N GLU A 440 22.11 36.23 -22.46
CA GLU A 440 20.93 37.04 -22.74
C GLU A 440 19.65 36.31 -22.29
N ILE A 441 19.51 35.03 -22.67
CA ILE A 441 18.39 34.18 -22.25
C ILE A 441 18.35 34.05 -20.73
N LEU A 442 19.47 33.75 -20.07
CA LEU A 442 19.51 33.58 -18.62
C LEU A 442 19.07 34.86 -17.89
N ASN A 443 19.50 36.04 -18.38
CA ASN A 443 19.07 37.32 -17.85
C ASN A 443 17.58 37.61 -18.12
N GLU A 444 17.06 37.17 -19.27
CA GLU A 444 15.64 37.26 -19.62
C GLU A 444 14.79 36.42 -18.65
N VAL A 445 15.20 35.17 -18.41
CA VAL A 445 14.51 34.23 -17.50
C VAL A 445 14.66 34.66 -16.04
N LYS A 446 15.81 35.22 -15.62
CA LYS A 446 15.98 35.79 -14.27
C LYS A 446 15.16 37.07 -14.07
N GLY A 447 14.91 37.83 -15.13
CA GLY A 447 14.32 39.17 -15.08
C GLY A 447 12.79 39.24 -15.20
N ASN A 448 12.05 38.12 -15.18
CA ASN A 448 10.60 38.05 -15.41
C ASN A 448 10.11 38.84 -16.64
N LYS A 449 10.95 38.91 -17.68
CA LYS A 449 10.58 39.52 -18.97
C LYS A 449 9.68 38.55 -19.77
N PRO A 450 8.89 39.03 -20.75
CA PRO A 450 8.12 38.16 -21.62
C PRO A 450 9.05 37.20 -22.36
N ILE A 451 8.92 35.91 -22.03
CA ILE A 451 9.82 34.84 -22.44
C ILE A 451 9.62 34.53 -23.93
N ARG A 452 10.66 34.67 -24.76
CA ARG A 452 10.67 34.21 -26.15
C ARG A 452 10.82 32.69 -26.23
N LYS A 453 9.81 31.94 -25.79
CA LYS A 453 9.83 30.47 -25.63
C LYS A 453 10.48 29.76 -26.82
N ASN A 454 10.00 30.00 -28.04
CA ASN A 454 10.52 29.34 -29.25
C ASN A 454 12.03 29.55 -29.45
N VAL A 455 12.54 30.76 -29.23
CA VAL A 455 13.97 31.09 -29.36
C VAL A 455 14.79 30.36 -28.30
N ILE A 456 14.29 30.34 -27.06
CA ILE A 456 14.95 29.65 -25.94
C ILE A 456 15.02 28.15 -26.20
N PHE A 457 13.89 27.55 -26.56
CA PHE A 457 13.79 26.13 -26.88
C PHE A 457 14.69 25.72 -28.07
N CYS A 458 14.70 26.51 -29.15
CA CYS A 458 15.61 26.30 -30.28
C CYS A 458 17.09 26.40 -29.86
N THR A 459 17.44 27.40 -29.05
CA THR A 459 18.81 27.62 -28.57
C THR A 459 19.26 26.47 -27.66
N LEU A 460 18.42 26.02 -26.73
CA LEU A 460 18.70 24.88 -25.85
C LEU A 460 18.82 23.57 -26.65
N ALA A 461 17.91 23.32 -27.59
CA ALA A 461 17.99 22.14 -28.46
C ALA A 461 19.26 22.15 -29.30
N HIS A 462 19.66 23.30 -29.85
CA HIS A 462 20.90 23.42 -30.61
C HIS A 462 22.15 23.16 -29.74
N THR A 463 22.24 23.79 -28.57
CA THR A 463 23.42 23.68 -27.70
C THR A 463 23.57 22.30 -27.04
N LEU A 464 22.46 21.67 -26.63
CA LEU A 464 22.45 20.40 -25.91
C LEU A 464 22.46 19.17 -26.85
N SER A 465 22.09 19.30 -28.13
CA SER A 465 22.13 18.17 -29.07
C SER A 465 23.55 17.79 -29.52
N LEU A 466 24.51 18.71 -29.45
CA LEU A 466 25.90 18.53 -29.90
C LEU A 466 26.80 17.91 -28.81
N GLN A 467 26.58 16.64 -28.46
CA GLN A 467 27.31 15.93 -27.38
C GLN A 467 28.85 15.94 -27.52
N SER A 468 29.39 16.07 -28.74
CA SER A 468 30.83 15.96 -29.03
C SER A 468 31.51 17.29 -29.39
N GLY A 469 30.76 18.39 -29.49
CA GLY A 469 31.26 19.66 -30.01
C GLY A 469 31.00 20.88 -29.12
N SER A 470 30.13 20.77 -28.10
CA SER A 470 29.82 21.89 -27.20
C SER A 470 30.87 22.03 -26.09
N GLU A 471 31.25 23.28 -25.80
CA GLU A 471 32.10 23.61 -24.65
C GLU A 471 31.37 23.34 -23.32
N LEU A 472 32.11 22.90 -22.29
CA LEU A 472 31.56 22.54 -20.99
C LEU A 472 30.80 23.71 -20.32
N SER A 473 31.34 24.93 -20.42
CA SER A 473 30.73 26.16 -19.90
C SER A 473 29.37 26.44 -20.54
N VAL A 474 29.24 26.22 -21.86
CA VAL A 474 27.99 26.37 -22.60
C VAL A 474 26.96 25.36 -22.12
N LEU A 475 27.35 24.10 -21.94
CA LEU A 475 26.45 23.06 -21.43
C LEU A 475 25.97 23.37 -20.00
N GLN A 476 26.88 23.77 -19.11
CA GLN A 476 26.54 24.15 -17.73
C GLN A 476 25.58 25.35 -17.70
N LEU A 477 25.83 26.36 -18.52
CA LEU A 477 24.95 27.52 -18.65
C LEU A 477 23.56 27.14 -19.20
N SER A 478 23.49 26.22 -20.16
CA SER A 478 22.22 25.67 -20.64
C SER A 478 21.43 24.95 -19.54
N ILE A 479 22.10 24.19 -18.66
CA ILE A 479 21.42 23.56 -17.51
C ILE A 479 20.94 24.63 -16.52
N GLU A 480 21.71 25.70 -16.27
CA GLU A 480 21.28 26.80 -15.40
C GLU A 480 20.05 27.53 -15.96
N VAL A 481 19.98 27.73 -17.28
CA VAL A 481 18.78 28.27 -17.94
C VAL A 481 17.58 27.35 -17.72
N ILE A 482 17.74 26.04 -17.90
CA ILE A 482 16.65 25.06 -17.69
C ILE A 482 16.20 25.04 -16.23
N ASP A 483 17.14 25.05 -15.28
CA ASP A 483 16.86 25.14 -13.85
C ASP A 483 16.05 26.40 -13.51
N HIS A 484 16.42 27.53 -14.10
CA HIS A 484 15.64 28.75 -13.94
C HIS A 484 14.24 28.66 -14.58
N LEU A 485 14.10 28.00 -15.74
CA LEU A 485 12.82 27.84 -16.43
C LEU A 485 11.86 26.90 -15.68
N LEU A 486 12.38 25.82 -15.10
CA LEU A 486 11.55 24.75 -14.53
C LEU A 486 11.37 24.85 -13.01
N VAL A 487 12.39 25.33 -12.28
CA VAL A 487 12.38 25.32 -10.80
C VAL A 487 12.18 26.73 -10.26
N LYS A 488 13.01 27.70 -10.70
CA LYS A 488 13.10 29.01 -10.04
C LYS A 488 12.13 30.05 -10.57
N ASN A 489 11.62 29.88 -11.79
CA ASN A 489 10.67 30.80 -12.39
C ASN A 489 9.28 30.15 -12.46
N HIS A 490 8.47 30.36 -11.40
CA HIS A 490 7.09 29.84 -11.27
C HIS A 490 6.09 30.42 -12.28
N SER A 491 6.53 31.04 -13.37
CA SER A 491 5.63 31.50 -14.41
C SER A 491 4.92 30.28 -15.02
N ASN A 492 3.58 30.26 -14.96
CA ASN A 492 2.64 29.23 -15.45
C ASN A 492 2.71 28.96 -16.98
N ASN A 493 3.88 29.07 -17.56
CA ASN A 493 4.14 29.19 -18.98
C ASN A 493 4.81 27.95 -19.57
N ILE A 494 5.38 27.04 -18.79
CA ILE A 494 5.90 25.78 -19.31
C ILE A 494 4.85 24.69 -19.14
N THR A 495 4.44 24.09 -20.25
CA THR A 495 3.55 22.93 -20.26
C THR A 495 4.31 21.67 -19.85
N ARG A 496 3.58 20.65 -19.38
CA ARG A 496 4.13 19.34 -19.02
C ARG A 496 4.89 18.68 -20.19
N GLY A 497 4.39 18.84 -21.42
CA GLY A 497 5.06 18.34 -22.62
C GLY A 497 6.40 19.04 -22.86
N GLU A 498 6.45 20.36 -22.73
CA GLU A 498 7.69 21.15 -22.84
C GLU A 498 8.71 20.79 -21.75
N GLN A 499 8.26 20.60 -20.51
CA GLN A 499 9.12 20.12 -19.42
C GLN A 499 9.78 18.78 -19.78
N PHE A 500 8.99 17.83 -20.30
CA PHE A 500 9.53 16.52 -20.69
C PHE A 500 10.58 16.64 -21.80
N GLN A 501 10.33 17.49 -22.80
CA GLN A 501 11.30 17.72 -23.88
C GLN A 501 12.61 18.32 -23.37
N LEU A 502 12.58 19.26 -22.42
CA LEU A 502 13.79 19.81 -21.80
C LEU A 502 14.56 18.74 -21.03
N ILE A 503 13.87 17.89 -20.28
CA ILE A 503 14.51 16.77 -19.57
C ILE A 503 15.17 15.80 -20.57
N LYS A 504 14.52 15.48 -21.69
CA LYS A 504 15.12 14.64 -22.74
C LYS A 504 16.40 15.23 -23.33
N LEU A 505 16.51 16.56 -23.43
CA LEU A 505 17.73 17.21 -23.93
C LEU A 505 18.91 17.07 -22.98
N ILE A 506 18.67 17.04 -21.66
CA ILE A 506 19.75 17.02 -20.66
C ILE A 506 20.19 15.60 -20.28
N LEU A 507 19.28 14.62 -20.32
CA LEU A 507 19.55 13.22 -19.92
C LEU A 507 20.80 12.60 -20.57
N PRO A 508 21.07 12.79 -21.88
CA PRO A 508 22.24 12.18 -22.51
C PRO A 508 23.58 12.68 -21.96
N HIS A 509 23.61 13.87 -21.34
CA HIS A 509 24.82 14.46 -20.73
C HIS A 509 25.17 13.84 -19.38
N LEU A 510 24.35 12.94 -18.84
CA LEU A 510 24.73 12.06 -17.72
C LEU A 510 25.81 11.04 -18.12
N LYS A 511 25.96 10.75 -19.42
CA LYS A 511 27.05 9.92 -19.90
C LYS A 511 28.37 10.68 -19.84
N THR A 512 29.37 10.09 -19.20
CA THR A 512 30.73 10.67 -19.13
C THR A 512 31.26 11.03 -20.52
N ASN A 513 31.55 12.31 -20.73
CA ASN A 513 32.20 12.80 -21.94
C ASN A 513 33.72 12.84 -21.75
N LYS A 514 34.45 12.07 -22.56
CA LYS A 514 35.90 11.97 -22.47
C LYS A 514 36.63 13.26 -22.85
N SER A 515 35.99 14.17 -23.59
CA SER A 515 36.60 15.47 -23.93
C SER A 515 36.78 16.39 -22.73
N PHE A 516 36.05 16.15 -21.62
CA PHE A 516 36.15 16.92 -20.38
C PHE A 516 37.06 16.26 -19.34
N ILE A 517 37.83 15.24 -19.75
CA ILE A 517 38.74 14.51 -18.86
C ILE A 517 40.18 14.82 -19.24
N ASP A 518 40.84 15.60 -18.40
CA ASP A 518 42.26 15.86 -18.49
C ASP A 518 43.06 14.77 -17.80
N THR A 519 44.13 14.33 -18.45
CA THR A 519 45.04 13.33 -17.87
C THR A 519 46.40 13.98 -17.62
N LEU A 520 46.69 14.22 -16.35
CA LEU A 520 48.00 14.68 -15.89
C LEU A 520 48.90 13.47 -15.67
N LYS A 521 50.08 13.47 -16.32
CA LYS A 521 51.11 12.44 -16.15
C LYS A 521 52.37 13.06 -15.58
N ALA A 522 52.84 12.52 -14.46
CA ALA A 522 54.11 12.88 -13.83
C ALA A 522 54.89 11.60 -13.50
N GLY A 523 55.83 11.21 -14.37
CA GLY A 523 56.54 9.93 -14.25
C GLY A 523 55.59 8.73 -14.32
N ASN A 524 55.60 7.88 -13.29
CA ASN A 524 54.68 6.73 -13.18
C ASN A 524 53.31 7.11 -12.61
N PHE A 525 53.11 8.35 -12.16
CA PHE A 525 51.84 8.81 -11.64
C PHE A 525 50.96 9.33 -12.77
N THR A 526 49.73 8.81 -12.87
CA THR A 526 48.71 9.28 -13.81
C THR A 526 47.46 9.67 -13.02
N GLN A 527 47.09 10.95 -13.06
CA GLN A 527 45.86 11.47 -12.47
C GLN A 527 44.90 11.89 -13.59
N LYS A 528 43.63 11.55 -13.45
CA LYS A 528 42.57 12.00 -14.35
C LYS A 528 41.69 12.99 -13.60
N ILE A 529 41.47 14.16 -14.18
CA ILE A 529 40.58 15.20 -13.67
C ILE A 529 39.39 15.24 -14.62
N ASP A 530 38.19 14.97 -14.10
CA ASP A 530 36.94 15.00 -14.87
C ASP A 530 36.17 16.26 -14.49
N GLU A 531 36.29 17.31 -15.30
CA GLU A 531 35.58 18.57 -15.07
C GLU A 531 34.07 18.44 -15.40
N GLY A 532 33.71 17.41 -16.15
CA GLY A 532 32.33 17.09 -16.49
C GLY A 532 31.50 16.56 -15.30
N VAL A 533 32.12 16.28 -14.16
CA VAL A 533 31.40 15.86 -12.93
C VAL A 533 30.38 16.92 -12.52
N THR A 534 30.75 18.20 -12.53
CA THR A 534 29.87 19.31 -12.15
C THR A 534 28.59 19.34 -13.00
N LEU A 535 28.71 19.13 -14.32
CA LEU A 535 27.54 19.09 -15.22
C LEU A 535 26.58 17.95 -14.84
N ARG A 536 27.12 16.75 -14.57
CA ARG A 536 26.31 15.58 -14.19
C ARG A 536 25.62 15.79 -12.84
N THR A 537 26.32 16.38 -11.88
CA THR A 537 25.77 16.77 -10.57
C THR A 537 24.63 17.79 -10.74
N MET A 538 24.79 18.81 -11.59
CA MET A 538 23.73 19.79 -11.87
C MET A 538 22.48 19.14 -12.44
N ILE A 539 22.62 18.20 -13.39
CA ILE A 539 21.49 17.48 -13.99
C ILE A 539 20.75 16.64 -12.94
N LEU A 540 21.46 15.85 -12.13
CA LEU A 540 20.84 15.04 -11.07
C LEU A 540 20.16 15.90 -10.01
N SER A 541 20.76 17.02 -9.64
CA SER A 541 20.21 17.97 -8.66
C SER A 541 18.93 18.62 -9.19
N LEU A 542 18.92 19.00 -10.46
CA LEU A 542 17.73 19.52 -11.13
C LEU A 542 16.60 18.48 -11.13
N LEU A 543 16.89 17.23 -11.49
CA LEU A 543 15.87 16.15 -11.48
C LEU A 543 15.30 15.90 -10.08
N LEU A 544 16.12 15.96 -9.03
CA LEU A 544 15.69 15.88 -7.63
C LEU A 544 14.78 17.05 -7.23
N GLN A 545 15.09 18.28 -7.68
CA GLN A 545 14.29 19.47 -7.40
C GLN A 545 12.94 19.48 -8.14
N LEU A 546 12.82 18.76 -9.25
CA LEU A 546 11.59 18.65 -10.04
C LEU A 546 10.61 17.60 -9.50
N PHE A 547 10.91 16.96 -8.37
CA PHE A 547 10.06 15.93 -7.80
C PHE A 547 8.75 16.52 -7.22
N PRO A 548 7.57 15.86 -7.40
CA PRO A 548 7.33 14.60 -8.10
C PRO A 548 7.41 14.72 -9.63
N LEU A 549 8.10 13.76 -10.24
CA LEU A 549 8.22 13.65 -11.70
C LEU A 549 6.99 13.01 -12.30
N ASP A 550 6.60 13.41 -13.51
CA ASP A 550 5.55 12.70 -14.21
C ASP A 550 5.99 11.25 -14.54
N TYR A 551 5.09 10.29 -14.27
CA TYR A 551 5.25 8.87 -14.60
C TYR A 551 5.74 8.65 -16.03
N SER A 552 5.17 9.38 -17.02
CA SER A 552 5.55 9.24 -18.43
C SER A 552 7.03 9.51 -18.71
N MET A 553 7.71 10.27 -17.83
CA MET A 553 9.13 10.60 -17.97
C MET A 553 10.04 9.50 -17.46
N LEU A 554 9.55 8.61 -16.60
CA LEU A 554 10.36 7.58 -15.93
C LEU A 554 10.96 6.58 -16.92
N GLY A 555 10.26 6.35 -18.05
CA GLY A 555 10.73 5.49 -19.14
C GLY A 555 12.11 5.87 -19.69
N GLU A 556 12.44 7.16 -19.68
CA GLU A 556 13.74 7.69 -20.16
C GLU A 556 14.72 7.91 -19.00
N ILE A 557 14.21 8.40 -17.86
CA ILE A 557 15.03 8.78 -16.69
C ILE A 557 15.66 7.54 -16.04
N LEU A 558 14.85 6.53 -15.68
CA LEU A 558 15.30 5.37 -14.91
C LEU A 558 16.41 4.58 -15.63
N PRO A 559 16.25 4.17 -16.92
CA PRO A 559 17.31 3.45 -17.61
C PRO A 559 18.56 4.30 -17.83
N THR A 560 18.41 5.62 -18.03
CA THR A 560 19.55 6.53 -18.23
C THR A 560 20.40 6.63 -16.96
N ILE A 561 19.77 6.84 -15.80
CA ILE A 561 20.47 6.90 -14.50
C ILE A 561 21.15 5.56 -14.20
N ALA A 562 20.44 4.44 -14.37
CA ALA A 562 21.00 3.10 -14.15
C ALA A 562 22.22 2.84 -15.04
N ARG A 563 22.16 3.21 -16.32
CA ARG A 563 23.26 2.95 -17.28
C ARG A 563 24.46 3.86 -17.09
N TYR A 564 24.26 5.11 -16.72
CA TYR A 564 25.32 6.13 -16.79
C TYR A 564 25.76 6.64 -15.44
N SER A 565 24.83 6.98 -14.55
CA SER A 565 25.13 7.72 -13.31
C SER A 565 25.45 6.81 -12.13
N VAL A 566 24.79 5.65 -12.01
CA VAL A 566 25.09 4.67 -10.95
C VAL A 566 26.53 4.14 -11.05
N ARG A 567 27.02 3.95 -12.27
CA ARG A 567 28.39 3.50 -12.53
C ARG A 567 29.45 4.60 -12.54
N ASP A 568 29.07 5.84 -12.20
CA ASP A 568 29.99 6.97 -12.23
C ASP A 568 31.14 6.73 -11.24
N LYS A 569 32.33 7.22 -11.60
CA LYS A 569 33.51 7.11 -10.76
C LYS A 569 33.46 8.08 -9.59
N ASP A 570 32.82 9.22 -9.78
CA ASP A 570 32.60 10.18 -8.71
C ASP A 570 31.53 9.68 -7.73
N LEU A 571 31.83 9.75 -6.42
CA LEU A 571 30.92 9.27 -5.39
C LEU A 571 29.72 10.21 -5.22
N GLY A 572 29.90 11.53 -5.36
CA GLY A 572 28.80 12.50 -5.23
C GLY A 572 27.74 12.32 -6.32
N VAL A 573 28.17 12.09 -7.57
CA VAL A 573 27.24 11.75 -8.66
C VAL A 573 26.48 10.46 -8.36
N ARG A 574 27.17 9.45 -7.82
CA ARG A 574 26.57 8.16 -7.48
C ARG A 574 25.55 8.26 -6.35
N ASP A 575 25.88 9.01 -5.29
CA ASP A 575 25.01 9.21 -4.13
C ASP A 575 23.72 9.95 -4.54
N LEU A 576 23.83 11.01 -5.33
CA LEU A 576 22.67 11.71 -5.89
C LEU A 576 21.82 10.81 -6.80
N SER A 577 22.48 9.91 -7.55
CA SER A 577 21.77 8.94 -8.40
C SER A 577 20.94 7.98 -7.56
N PHE A 578 21.51 7.44 -6.47
CA PHE A 578 20.78 6.54 -5.59
C PHE A 578 19.68 7.25 -4.80
N GLN A 579 19.90 8.49 -4.36
CA GLN A 579 18.86 9.31 -3.75
C GLN A 579 17.67 9.50 -4.70
N LEU A 580 17.93 9.84 -5.96
CA LEU A 580 16.88 10.04 -6.96
C LEU A 580 16.16 8.72 -7.30
N LEU A 581 16.90 7.61 -7.43
CA LEU A 581 16.29 6.29 -7.65
C LEU A 581 15.42 5.86 -6.47
N ASP A 582 15.88 6.02 -5.22
CA ASP A 582 15.10 5.71 -4.02
C ASP A 582 13.80 6.52 -3.99
N GLN A 583 13.88 7.84 -4.24
CA GLN A 583 12.71 8.71 -4.24
C GLN A 583 11.71 8.36 -5.34
N ILE A 584 12.18 8.06 -6.57
CA ILE A 584 11.30 7.61 -7.66
C ILE A 584 10.66 6.27 -7.32
N LEU A 585 11.44 5.29 -6.85
CA LEU A 585 10.93 3.95 -6.56
C LEU A 585 9.94 3.97 -5.40
N ARG A 586 10.21 4.67 -4.31
CA ARG A 586 9.24 4.82 -3.20
C ARG A 586 7.89 5.37 -3.64
N THR A 587 7.89 6.29 -4.62
CA THR A 587 6.65 6.92 -5.10
C THR A 587 5.96 6.10 -6.18
N TYR A 588 6.71 5.46 -7.08
CA TYR A 588 6.14 4.85 -8.28
C TYR A 588 6.24 3.32 -8.35
N TYR A 589 6.80 2.65 -7.35
CA TYR A 589 7.04 1.20 -7.40
C TYR A 589 5.77 0.40 -7.69
N ASN A 590 4.66 0.66 -7.01
CA ASN A 590 3.38 -0.01 -7.25
C ASN A 590 2.89 0.19 -8.69
N TYR A 591 3.15 1.35 -9.30
CA TYR A 591 2.83 1.59 -10.71
C TYR A 591 3.73 0.80 -11.65
N LEU A 592 5.03 0.76 -11.36
CA LEU A 592 6.00 0.02 -12.15
C LEU A 592 5.70 -1.50 -12.13
N ILE A 593 5.42 -2.08 -10.97
CA ILE A 593 5.09 -3.52 -10.87
C ILE A 593 3.64 -3.83 -11.26
N GLY A 594 2.73 -2.87 -11.22
CA GLY A 594 1.34 -3.08 -11.61
C GLY A 594 1.09 -2.94 -13.11
N ILE A 595 1.68 -1.93 -13.75
CA ILE A 595 1.34 -1.54 -15.12
C ILE A 595 2.44 -1.90 -16.11
N ASP A 596 3.70 -1.77 -15.70
CA ASP A 596 4.88 -1.88 -16.56
C ASP A 596 5.83 -2.98 -16.07
N TRP A 597 5.33 -4.08 -15.47
CA TRP A 597 6.16 -5.06 -14.78
C TRP A 597 7.25 -5.71 -15.66
N GLU A 598 6.93 -6.01 -16.92
CA GLU A 598 7.91 -6.54 -17.88
C GLU A 598 9.01 -5.52 -18.17
N TRP A 599 8.61 -4.28 -18.46
CA TRP A 599 9.55 -3.18 -18.72
C TRP A 599 10.40 -2.88 -17.48
N TYR A 600 9.79 -2.86 -16.29
CA TYR A 600 10.49 -2.64 -15.03
C TYR A 600 11.57 -3.69 -14.79
N LYS A 601 11.23 -4.96 -15.04
CA LYS A 601 12.16 -6.09 -14.91
C LYS A 601 13.29 -6.02 -15.94
N ASP A 602 12.94 -5.91 -17.22
CA ASP A 602 13.87 -6.14 -18.33
C ASP A 602 14.67 -4.88 -18.70
N ASP A 603 14.03 -3.71 -18.73
CA ASP A 603 14.63 -2.46 -19.22
C ASP A 603 15.30 -1.63 -18.13
N PHE A 604 14.87 -1.77 -16.86
CA PHE A 604 15.42 -1.02 -15.72
C PHE A 604 16.13 -1.91 -14.70
N TYR A 605 15.42 -2.85 -14.06
CA TYR A 605 15.94 -3.60 -12.91
C TYR A 605 17.14 -4.45 -13.31
N GLN A 606 17.06 -5.22 -14.39
CA GLN A 606 18.18 -6.00 -14.90
C GLN A 606 19.39 -5.10 -15.23
N VAL A 607 19.15 -3.94 -15.85
CA VAL A 607 20.21 -2.99 -16.20
C VAL A 607 20.90 -2.42 -14.95
N LEU A 608 20.13 -2.09 -13.91
CA LEU A 608 20.66 -1.62 -12.63
C LEU A 608 21.46 -2.74 -11.95
N GLN A 609 20.91 -3.95 -11.87
CA GLN A 609 21.57 -5.11 -11.26
C GLN A 609 22.90 -5.44 -11.95
N GLU A 610 22.91 -5.55 -13.27
CA GLU A 610 24.14 -5.79 -14.04
C GLU A 610 25.16 -4.68 -13.82
N THR A 611 24.71 -3.43 -13.68
CA THR A 611 25.58 -2.29 -13.45
C THR A 611 26.24 -2.35 -12.08
N CYS A 612 25.46 -2.66 -11.03
CA CYS A 612 25.96 -2.83 -9.67
C CYS A 612 26.96 -4.00 -9.59
N ILE A 613 26.66 -5.15 -10.20
CA ILE A 613 27.56 -6.31 -10.24
C ILE A 613 28.87 -5.98 -10.96
N LYS A 614 28.80 -5.39 -12.17
CA LYS A 614 29.99 -5.04 -12.97
C LYS A 614 30.90 -4.01 -12.29
N LYS A 615 30.38 -3.26 -11.31
CA LYS A 615 31.10 -2.18 -10.61
C LYS A 615 31.36 -2.44 -9.14
N ASP A 616 30.98 -3.61 -8.64
CA ASP A 616 31.09 -3.98 -7.23
C ASP A 616 30.44 -2.92 -6.31
N ILE A 617 29.23 -2.49 -6.68
CA ILE A 617 28.45 -1.49 -5.93
C ILE A 617 27.44 -2.22 -5.05
N ASN A 618 27.56 -2.05 -3.74
CA ASN A 618 26.58 -2.55 -2.78
C ASN A 618 25.42 -1.54 -2.63
N THR A 619 24.18 -1.99 -2.81
CA THR A 619 22.98 -1.18 -2.64
C THR A 619 21.80 -2.03 -2.17
N ASN A 620 21.02 -1.49 -1.23
CA ASN A 620 19.80 -2.14 -0.74
C ASN A 620 18.61 -1.94 -1.68
N LEU A 621 18.69 -1.03 -2.67
CA LEU A 621 17.57 -0.72 -3.57
C LEU A 621 17.06 -1.93 -4.33
N LEU A 622 17.96 -2.82 -4.76
CA LEU A 622 17.57 -4.04 -5.50
C LEU A 622 16.81 -5.04 -4.63
N LEU A 623 17.05 -5.03 -3.31
CA LEU A 623 16.35 -5.87 -2.34
C LEU A 623 15.02 -5.23 -1.90
N GLN A 624 14.98 -3.90 -1.80
CA GLN A 624 13.78 -3.15 -1.40
C GLN A 624 12.72 -3.09 -2.52
N PHE A 625 13.15 -3.05 -3.78
CA PHE A 625 12.27 -2.90 -4.94
C PHE A 625 12.54 -4.00 -6.00
N PRO A 626 12.30 -5.28 -5.72
CA PRO A 626 12.49 -6.35 -6.71
C PRO A 626 11.34 -6.39 -7.73
N PRO A 627 11.54 -6.94 -8.93
CA PRO A 627 10.44 -7.28 -9.83
C PRO A 627 9.69 -8.53 -9.32
N TYR A 628 8.57 -8.88 -9.98
CA TYR A 628 7.99 -10.21 -9.78
C TYR A 628 9.01 -11.29 -10.19
N LEU A 629 9.31 -12.19 -9.26
CA LEU A 629 10.12 -13.38 -9.53
C LEU A 629 9.28 -14.37 -10.35
N PRO A 630 9.86 -15.10 -11.31
CA PRO A 630 9.17 -16.23 -11.92
C PRO A 630 8.81 -17.26 -10.83
N HIS A 631 7.62 -17.87 -10.94
CA HIS A 631 7.27 -19.05 -10.15
C HIS A 631 8.26 -20.17 -10.51
N ASP A 632 9.03 -20.65 -9.54
CA ASP A 632 9.88 -21.85 -9.66
C ASP A 632 9.04 -23.13 -9.48
#